data_AF-A0A176S2P3-F1
#
_entry.id   AF-A0A176S2P3-F1
#
_cell.length_a   1.000
_cell.length_b   1.000
_cell.length_c   1.000
_cell.angle_alpha   90.00
_cell.angle_beta   90.00
_cell.angle_gamma   90.00
#
_symmetry.space_group_name_H-M   'P 1'
#
loop_
_entity.id
_entity.type
_entity.pdbx_description
1 polymer ?
#
loop_
_entity_poly.entity_id
_entity_poly.type
_entity_poly.pdbx_seq_one_letter_code
_entity_poly.pdbx_strand_id
1 'polypeptide(L)'
;MAAPFFLTWLVAGGVKLEIGFMLDSLTALMMVVVTFVSWMVHIYTIGYMHDDPGYQRFFSYINLFTFSMLMLVMSNNFVQLFFGWEAVGLVSYLLIGFWFNRESAIYANLKAFLVNRVGDFGFVLGIAAVLMTFNSLNYTEVFDLAQKGQYQETISIFSGTEWSMMTVICILLFIGAMGKSAQFPLHVWLPDSMEGPTPISALIHAATMVTAGIKTASSPTLK
;
A
#
# COMPACT_ATOMS: atom_id res chain seq x y z
N MET A 1 -24.55 -6.20 -9.02
CA MET A 1 -23.88 -7.24 -8.21
C MET A 1 -22.87 -7.92 -9.13
N ALA A 2 -21.61 -7.47 -9.14
CA ALA A 2 -20.58 -8.06 -9.99
C ALA A 2 -20.13 -9.38 -9.34
N ALA A 3 -20.12 -10.47 -10.10
CA ALA A 3 -19.61 -11.75 -9.60
C ALA A 3 -18.12 -11.57 -9.25
N PRO A 4 -17.70 -11.88 -8.02
CA PRO A 4 -16.30 -11.77 -7.66
C PRO A 4 -15.49 -12.80 -8.45
N PHE A 5 -14.49 -12.34 -9.19
CA PHE A 5 -13.52 -13.21 -9.84
C PHE A 5 -12.49 -13.64 -8.78
N PHE A 6 -12.45 -14.94 -8.48
CA PHE A 6 -11.49 -15.53 -7.56
C PHE A 6 -10.64 -16.54 -8.31
N LEU A 7 -9.32 -16.36 -8.24
CA LEU A 7 -8.34 -17.33 -8.68
C LEU A 7 -7.57 -17.80 -7.44
N THR A 8 -7.71 -19.07 -7.05
CA THR A 8 -6.90 -19.61 -5.97
C THR A 8 -5.44 -19.62 -6.39
N TRP A 9 -4.61 -18.83 -5.70
CA TRP A 9 -3.19 -18.68 -5.99
C TRP A 9 -2.36 -19.71 -5.25
N LEU A 10 -2.63 -19.91 -3.96
CA LEU A 10 -1.90 -20.85 -3.11
C LEU A 10 -2.81 -21.37 -2.00
N VAL A 11 -2.66 -22.65 -1.65
CA VAL A 11 -3.30 -23.24 -0.47
C VAL A 11 -2.22 -23.80 0.42
N ALA A 12 -2.12 -23.31 1.65
CA ALA A 12 -1.16 -23.80 2.64
C ALA A 12 -1.81 -23.89 4.02
N GLY A 13 -1.65 -25.04 4.69
CA GLY A 13 -2.10 -25.22 6.07
C GLY A 13 -3.61 -25.06 6.30
N GLY A 14 -4.44 -25.21 5.26
CA GLY A 14 -5.90 -24.97 5.33
C GLY A 14 -6.33 -23.54 5.01
N VAL A 15 -5.38 -22.61 4.84
CA VAL A 15 -5.64 -21.22 4.42
C VAL A 15 -5.58 -21.14 2.91
N LYS A 16 -6.65 -20.62 2.29
CA LYS A 16 -6.70 -20.35 0.85
C LYS A 16 -6.27 -18.92 0.59
N LEU A 17 -5.17 -18.75 -0.14
CA LEU A 17 -4.77 -17.47 -0.71
C LEU A 17 -5.35 -17.37 -2.11
N GLU A 18 -6.25 -16.41 -2.28
CA GLU A 18 -6.92 -16.15 -3.53
C GLU A 18 -6.44 -14.81 -4.09
N ILE A 19 -6.29 -14.72 -5.40
CA ILE A 19 -6.17 -13.46 -6.10
C ILE A 19 -7.55 -13.14 -6.63
N GLY A 20 -8.10 -12.00 -6.24
CA GLY A 20 -9.38 -11.56 -6.75
C GLY A 20 -9.51 -10.05 -6.71
N PHE A 21 -10.50 -9.57 -7.45
CA PHE A 21 -10.77 -8.14 -7.55
C PHE A 21 -12.09 -7.83 -6.89
N MET A 22 -12.04 -6.98 -5.86
CA MET A 22 -13.25 -6.47 -5.21
C MET A 22 -13.62 -5.13 -5.85
N LEU A 23 -14.73 -5.11 -6.59
CA LEU A 23 -15.24 -3.90 -7.23
C LEU A 23 -16.47 -3.37 -6.48
N ASP A 24 -16.21 -2.51 -5.51
CA ASP A 24 -17.22 -1.70 -4.83
C ASP A 24 -17.18 -0.23 -5.29
N SER A 25 -18.09 0.60 -4.79
CA SER A 25 -18.17 2.02 -5.14
C SER A 25 -16.89 2.78 -4.78
N LEU A 26 -16.27 2.46 -3.65
CA LEU A 26 -15.01 3.06 -3.21
C LEU A 26 -13.86 2.68 -4.15
N THR A 27 -13.74 1.41 -4.51
CA THR A 27 -12.74 0.92 -5.47
C THR A 27 -12.93 1.56 -6.83
N ALA A 28 -14.17 1.63 -7.33
CA ALA A 28 -14.48 2.29 -8.59
C ALA A 28 -14.03 3.77 -8.59
N LEU A 29 -14.35 4.52 -7.53
CA LEU A 29 -13.91 5.90 -7.38
C LEU A 29 -12.37 6.01 -7.39
N MET A 30 -11.69 5.17 -6.59
CA MET A 30 -10.24 5.21 -6.50
C MET A 30 -9.55 4.78 -7.81
N MET A 31 -10.11 3.84 -8.57
CA MET A 31 -9.60 3.47 -9.89
C MET A 31 -9.69 4.66 -10.87
N VAL A 32 -10.80 5.40 -10.87
CA VAL A 32 -10.95 6.61 -11.70
C VAL A 32 -9.90 7.65 -11.32
N VAL A 33 -9.71 7.91 -10.02
CA VAL A 33 -8.70 8.86 -9.53
C VAL A 33 -7.28 8.44 -9.95
N VAL A 34 -6.90 7.18 -9.71
CA VAL A 34 -5.57 6.66 -10.02
C VAL A 34 -5.29 6.71 -11.52
N THR A 35 -6.24 6.26 -12.35
CA THR A 35 -6.07 6.27 -13.81
C THR A 35 -6.04 7.68 -14.37
N PHE A 36 -6.87 8.60 -13.86
CA PHE A 36 -6.88 10.00 -14.29
C PHE A 36 -5.58 10.71 -13.96
N VAL A 37 -5.11 10.61 -12.71
CA VAL A 37 -3.83 11.21 -12.28
C VAL A 37 -2.67 10.59 -13.06
N SER A 38 -2.66 9.26 -13.21
CA SER A 38 -1.64 8.56 -13.99
C SER A 38 -1.63 9.07 -15.44
N TRP A 39 -2.78 9.20 -16.10
CA TRP A 39 -2.87 9.72 -17.45
C TRP A 39 -2.28 11.13 -17.60
N MET A 40 -2.59 12.04 -16.66
CA MET A 40 -1.99 13.39 -16.66
C MET A 40 -0.46 13.35 -16.48
N VAL A 41 0.04 12.50 -15.57
CA VAL A 41 1.48 12.34 -15.34
C VAL A 41 2.19 11.77 -16.56
N HIS A 42 1.57 10.82 -17.28
CA HIS A 42 2.12 10.28 -18.52
C HIS A 42 2.25 11.37 -19.60
N ILE A 43 1.22 12.21 -19.79
CA ILE A 43 1.29 13.34 -20.73
C ILE A 43 2.40 14.31 -20.34
N TYR A 44 2.48 14.71 -19.08
CA TYR A 44 3.51 15.63 -18.59
C TYR A 44 4.93 15.07 -18.78
N THR A 45 5.09 13.76 -18.58
CA THR A 45 6.37 13.05 -18.75
C THR A 45 6.90 13.12 -20.18
N ILE A 46 6.02 13.09 -21.20
CA ILE A 46 6.42 13.17 -22.62
C ILE A 46 7.23 14.45 -22.88
N GLY A 47 6.80 15.58 -22.31
CA GLY A 47 7.53 16.85 -22.43
C GLY A 47 8.73 16.94 -21.48
N TYR A 48 8.56 16.56 -20.22
CA TYR A 48 9.61 16.72 -19.20
C TYR A 48 10.86 15.87 -19.46
N MET A 49 10.69 14.65 -19.98
CA MET A 49 11.78 13.71 -20.23
C MET A 49 12.25 13.68 -21.70
N HIS A 50 11.80 14.62 -22.54
CA HIS A 50 12.05 14.59 -23.99
C HIS A 50 13.53 14.45 -24.35
N ASP A 51 14.39 15.19 -23.64
CA ASP A 51 15.83 15.25 -23.88
C ASP A 51 16.65 14.32 -22.96
N ASP A 52 16.01 13.56 -22.06
CA ASP A 52 16.70 12.67 -21.13
C ASP A 52 16.88 11.27 -21.75
N PRO A 53 18.11 10.72 -21.80
CA PRO A 53 18.38 9.41 -22.40
C PRO A 53 17.68 8.24 -21.68
N GLY A 54 17.24 8.45 -20.43
CA GLY A 54 16.51 7.48 -19.62
C GLY A 54 15.00 7.46 -19.84
N TYR A 55 14.48 8.15 -20.86
CA TYR A 55 13.04 8.24 -21.18
C TYR A 55 12.29 6.91 -21.08
N GLN A 56 12.76 5.88 -21.78
CA GLN A 56 12.09 4.56 -21.83
C GLN A 56 12.02 3.87 -20.48
N ARG A 57 13.09 3.99 -19.68
CA ARG A 57 13.15 3.43 -18.34
C ARG A 57 12.19 4.15 -17.40
N PHE A 58 12.16 5.48 -17.47
CA PHE A 58 11.23 6.28 -16.69
C PHE A 58 9.78 5.92 -17.02
N PHE A 59 9.46 5.82 -18.31
CA PHE A 59 8.14 5.43 -18.78
C PHE A 59 7.74 4.01 -18.31
N SER A 60 8.69 3.08 -18.28
CA SER A 60 8.46 1.74 -17.74
C SER A 60 8.13 1.76 -16.24
N TYR A 61 8.82 2.60 -15.46
CA TYR A 61 8.59 2.73 -14.02
C TYR A 61 7.23 3.36 -13.70
N ILE A 62 6.80 4.41 -14.41
CA ILE A 62 5.46 5.01 -14.16
C ILE A 62 4.31 4.05 -14.54
N ASN A 63 4.50 3.21 -15.56
CA ASN A 63 3.54 2.16 -15.91
C ASN A 63 3.47 1.10 -14.79
N LEU A 64 4.63 0.66 -14.30
CA LEU A 64 4.71 -0.30 -13.20
C LEU A 64 4.11 0.27 -11.90
N PHE A 65 4.31 1.56 -11.64
CA PHE A 65 3.68 2.25 -10.51
C PHE A 65 2.16 2.24 -10.63
N THR A 66 1.64 2.60 -11.81
CA THR A 66 0.20 2.63 -12.08
C THR A 66 -0.42 1.24 -11.92
N PHE A 67 0.22 0.21 -12.47
CA PHE A 67 -0.20 -1.17 -12.31
C PHE A 67 -0.22 -1.59 -10.84
N SER A 68 0.85 -1.29 -10.10
CA SER A 68 0.96 -1.63 -8.67
C SER A 68 -0.11 -0.94 -7.84
N MET A 69 -0.39 0.34 -8.13
CA MET A 69 -1.43 1.11 -7.44
C MET A 69 -2.83 0.58 -7.75
N LEU A 70 -3.11 0.19 -8.99
CA LEU A 70 -4.39 -0.44 -9.36
C LEU A 70 -4.56 -1.81 -8.67
N MET A 71 -3.51 -2.62 -8.63
CA MET A 71 -3.51 -3.90 -7.89
C MET A 71 -3.81 -3.70 -6.39
N LEU A 72 -3.21 -2.67 -5.78
CA LEU A 72 -3.45 -2.30 -4.38
C LEU A 72 -4.92 -1.91 -4.17
N VAL A 73 -5.45 -1.03 -5.02
CA VAL A 73 -6.82 -0.50 -4.92
C VAL A 73 -7.88 -1.57 -5.14
N MET A 74 -7.66 -2.53 -6.04
CA MET A 74 -8.62 -3.58 -6.35
C MET A 74 -8.50 -4.82 -5.45
N SER A 75 -7.55 -4.83 -4.50
CA SER A 75 -7.31 -5.98 -3.63
C SER A 75 -8.54 -6.37 -2.83
N ASN A 76 -8.82 -7.68 -2.75
CA ASN A 76 -9.91 -8.26 -1.97
C ASN A 76 -9.43 -8.95 -0.66
N ASN A 77 -8.12 -9.05 -0.45
CA ASN A 77 -7.52 -9.71 0.69
C ASN A 77 -6.22 -9.01 1.14
N PHE A 78 -5.79 -9.30 2.37
CA PHE A 78 -4.62 -8.66 2.96
C PHE A 78 -3.29 -9.01 2.24
N VAL A 79 -3.16 -10.20 1.65
CA VAL A 79 -1.92 -10.60 0.94
C VAL A 79 -1.77 -9.87 -0.38
N GLN A 80 -2.83 -9.82 -1.18
CA GLN A 80 -2.82 -9.05 -2.43
C GLN A 80 -2.66 -7.55 -2.16
N LEU A 81 -3.18 -7.05 -1.04
CA LEU A 81 -2.94 -5.66 -0.62
C LEU A 81 -1.47 -5.46 -0.32
N PHE A 82 -0.85 -6.35 0.45
CA PHE A 82 0.58 -6.30 0.75
C PHE A 82 1.46 -6.39 -0.50
N PHE A 83 1.07 -7.23 -1.48
CA PHE A 83 1.78 -7.31 -2.75
C PHE A 83 1.77 -5.97 -3.50
N GLY A 84 0.60 -5.33 -3.64
CA GLY A 84 0.50 -3.99 -4.23
C GLY A 84 1.27 -2.94 -3.43
N TRP A 85 1.22 -3.03 -2.11
CA TRP A 85 1.90 -2.15 -1.16
C TRP A 85 3.42 -2.15 -1.32
N GLU A 86 4.01 -3.34 -1.41
CA GLU A 86 5.44 -3.55 -1.65
C GLU A 86 5.85 -3.12 -3.05
N ALA A 87 5.06 -3.47 -4.06
CA ALA A 87 5.32 -3.10 -5.44
C ALA A 87 5.35 -1.57 -5.60
N VAL A 88 4.39 -0.84 -5.01
CA VAL A 88 4.42 0.63 -4.96
C VAL A 88 5.67 1.14 -4.25
N GLY A 89 6.06 0.54 -3.11
CA GLY A 89 7.29 0.91 -2.40
C GLY A 89 8.57 0.73 -3.22
N LEU A 90 8.68 -0.39 -3.91
CA LEU A 90 9.80 -0.70 -4.79
C LEU A 90 9.88 0.27 -5.96
N VAL A 91 8.76 0.55 -6.62
CA VAL A 91 8.76 1.46 -7.76
C VAL A 91 9.05 2.89 -7.32
N SER A 92 8.55 3.33 -6.16
CA SER A 92 8.93 4.63 -5.57
C SER A 92 10.43 4.72 -5.30
N TYR A 93 11.06 3.66 -4.81
CA TYR A 93 12.52 3.59 -4.64
C TYR A 93 13.26 3.77 -5.97
N LEU A 94 12.83 3.06 -7.01
CA LEU A 94 13.42 3.16 -8.36
C LEU A 94 13.22 4.55 -8.99
N LEU A 95 12.08 5.19 -8.73
CA LEU A 95 11.70 6.49 -9.25
C LEU A 95 12.46 7.64 -8.54
N ILE A 96 12.55 7.64 -7.21
CA ILE A 96 13.38 8.62 -6.47
C ILE A 96 14.85 8.48 -6.87
N GLY A 97 15.31 7.24 -7.02
CA GLY A 97 16.66 6.90 -7.46
C GLY A 97 16.93 7.01 -8.96
N PHE A 98 16.05 7.65 -9.74
CA PHE A 98 16.12 7.59 -11.20
C PHE A 98 17.46 8.12 -11.76
N TRP A 99 17.94 9.25 -11.25
CA TRP A 99 19.27 9.77 -11.56
C TRP A 99 20.32 9.21 -10.61
N PHE A 100 20.54 7.90 -10.70
CA PHE A 100 21.50 7.12 -9.90
C PHE A 100 22.96 7.61 -9.95
N ASN A 101 23.31 8.56 -10.82
CA ASN A 101 24.64 9.18 -10.83
C ASN A 101 24.82 10.26 -9.75
N ARG A 102 23.74 10.74 -9.13
CA ARG A 102 23.79 11.75 -8.06
C ARG A 102 23.78 11.07 -6.71
N GLU A 103 24.80 11.33 -5.89
CA GLU A 103 24.88 10.78 -4.53
C GLU A 103 23.70 11.20 -3.65
N SER A 104 23.18 12.43 -3.83
CA SER A 104 21.97 12.91 -3.14
C SER A 104 20.75 12.02 -3.43
N ALA A 105 20.54 11.66 -4.69
CA ALA A 105 19.42 10.81 -5.13
C ALA A 105 19.55 9.37 -4.61
N ILE A 106 20.78 8.83 -4.51
CA ILE A 106 21.04 7.52 -3.91
C ILE A 106 20.70 7.57 -2.41
N TYR A 107 21.15 8.59 -1.70
CA TYR A 107 20.86 8.70 -0.27
C TYR A 107 19.36 8.89 0.00
N ALA A 108 18.70 9.73 -0.81
CA ALA A 108 17.27 9.97 -0.73
C ALA A 108 16.44 8.70 -0.99
N ASN A 109 16.77 7.93 -2.04
CA ASN A 109 16.04 6.69 -2.35
C ASN A 109 16.17 5.67 -1.21
N LEU A 110 17.37 5.53 -0.62
CA LEU A 110 17.64 4.55 0.41
C LEU A 110 16.93 4.94 1.71
N LYS A 111 16.99 6.23 2.08
CA LYS A 111 16.24 6.74 3.24
C LYS A 111 14.74 6.47 3.08
N ALA A 112 14.17 6.79 1.91
CA ALA A 112 12.76 6.53 1.65
C ALA A 112 12.41 5.04 1.73
N PHE A 113 13.24 4.17 1.18
CA PHE A 113 13.01 2.73 1.27
C PHE A 113 13.07 2.21 2.71
N LEU A 114 14.08 2.60 3.47
CA LEU A 114 14.27 2.15 4.86
C LEU A 114 13.15 2.64 5.78
N VAL A 115 12.75 3.92 5.69
CA VAL A 115 11.69 4.47 6.53
C VAL A 115 10.34 3.82 6.21
N ASN A 116 10.05 3.60 4.92
CA ASN A 116 8.85 2.85 4.52
C ASN A 116 8.90 1.39 5.01
N ARG A 117 10.07 0.75 4.99
CA ARG A 117 10.26 -0.63 5.44
C ARG A 117 9.93 -0.83 6.92
N VAL A 118 10.19 0.18 7.77
CA VAL A 118 9.82 0.16 9.18
C VAL A 118 8.29 0.14 9.34
N GLY A 119 7.56 0.91 8.52
CA GLY A 119 6.09 0.84 8.48
C GLY A 119 5.61 -0.52 7.97
N ASP A 120 6.23 -1.02 6.90
CA ASP A 120 5.89 -2.31 6.28
C ASP A 120 6.04 -3.48 7.28
N PHE A 121 6.98 -3.40 8.23
CA PHE A 121 7.10 -4.37 9.32
C PHE A 121 5.87 -4.40 10.23
N GLY A 122 5.37 -3.22 10.65
CA GLY A 122 4.13 -3.12 11.42
C GLY A 122 2.93 -3.68 10.64
N PHE A 123 2.88 -3.39 9.33
CA PHE A 123 1.84 -3.89 8.47
C PHE A 123 1.83 -5.42 8.36
N VAL A 124 2.99 -6.05 8.13
CA VAL A 124 3.13 -7.51 8.05
C VAL A 124 2.75 -8.17 9.38
N LEU A 125 3.15 -7.60 10.52
CA LEU A 125 2.73 -8.10 11.83
C LEU A 125 1.21 -7.98 12.01
N GLY A 126 0.60 -6.90 11.51
CA GLY A 126 -0.86 -6.74 11.50
C GLY A 126 -1.56 -7.83 10.68
N ILE A 127 -1.06 -8.13 9.48
CA ILE A 127 -1.60 -9.23 8.64
C ILE A 127 -1.42 -10.59 9.32
N ALA A 128 -0.25 -10.84 9.92
CA ALA A 128 -0.01 -12.07 10.66
C ALA A 128 -0.96 -12.22 11.85
N ALA A 129 -1.20 -11.14 12.59
CA ALA A 129 -2.16 -11.10 13.69
C ALA A 129 -3.60 -11.35 13.22
N VAL A 130 -4.02 -10.77 12.09
CA VAL A 130 -5.31 -11.08 11.45
C VAL A 130 -5.42 -12.57 11.13
N LEU A 131 -4.38 -13.15 10.52
CA LEU A 131 -4.38 -14.57 10.18
C LEU A 131 -4.50 -15.45 11.44
N MET A 132 -3.78 -15.10 12.51
CA MET A 132 -3.82 -15.85 13.77
C MET A 132 -5.19 -15.79 14.45
N THR A 133 -5.87 -14.64 14.42
CA THR A 133 -7.17 -14.46 15.09
C THR A 133 -8.34 -14.98 14.28
N PHE A 134 -8.38 -14.72 12.97
CA PHE A 134 -9.54 -14.99 12.12
C PHE A 134 -9.36 -16.23 11.23
N ASN A 135 -8.14 -16.77 11.12
CA ASN A 135 -7.79 -17.88 10.21
C ASN A 135 -8.18 -17.65 8.74
N SER A 136 -8.35 -16.39 8.36
CA SER A 136 -8.65 -15.94 6.99
C SER A 136 -7.99 -14.61 6.73
N LEU A 137 -7.69 -14.34 5.46
CA LEU A 137 -7.11 -13.09 4.97
C LEU A 137 -8.05 -12.35 4.01
N ASN A 138 -9.23 -12.90 3.74
CA ASN A 138 -10.24 -12.27 2.89
C ASN A 138 -10.98 -11.18 3.66
N TYR A 139 -11.17 -10.02 3.05
CA TYR A 139 -11.79 -8.88 3.72
C TYR A 139 -13.21 -9.16 4.18
N THR A 140 -14.05 -9.74 3.32
CA THR A 140 -15.45 -10.02 3.66
C THR A 140 -15.57 -10.90 4.89
N GLU A 141 -14.77 -11.96 4.95
CA GLU A 141 -14.79 -12.91 6.06
C GLU A 141 -14.24 -12.28 7.35
N VAL A 142 -13.10 -11.60 7.28
CA VAL A 142 -12.49 -10.95 8.45
C VAL A 142 -13.42 -9.86 9.01
N PHE A 143 -14.02 -9.01 8.16
CA PHE A 143 -14.93 -7.97 8.63
C PHE A 143 -16.24 -8.54 9.18
N ASP A 144 -16.81 -9.58 8.55
CA ASP A 144 -18.02 -10.24 9.06
C ASP A 144 -17.79 -10.89 10.43
N LEU A 145 -16.64 -11.54 10.63
CA LEU A 145 -16.26 -12.16 11.91
C LEU A 145 -15.96 -11.11 12.98
N ALA A 146 -15.29 -10.02 12.60
CA ALA A 146 -15.01 -8.90 13.48
C ALA A 146 -16.30 -8.24 14.00
N GLN A 147 -17.29 -8.02 13.12
CA GLN A 147 -18.58 -7.40 13.50
C GLN A 147 -19.42 -8.31 14.40
N LYS A 148 -19.33 -9.62 14.23
CA LYS A 148 -20.01 -10.60 15.10
C LYS A 148 -19.44 -10.67 16.52
N GLY A 149 -18.31 -10.01 16.78
CA GLY A 149 -17.71 -9.91 18.12
C GLY A 149 -17.24 -11.25 18.70
N GLN A 150 -17.04 -12.27 17.86
CA GLN A 150 -16.75 -13.64 18.32
C GLN A 150 -15.33 -13.83 18.86
N TYR A 151 -14.43 -12.87 18.62
CA TYR A 151 -13.02 -12.95 19.01
C TYR A 151 -12.63 -11.78 19.91
N GLN A 152 -12.85 -11.93 21.22
CA GLN A 152 -12.44 -10.98 22.27
C GLN A 152 -11.15 -11.42 23.00
N GLU A 153 -10.25 -12.11 22.29
CA GLU A 153 -9.00 -12.52 22.92
C GLU A 153 -8.17 -11.31 23.36
N THR A 154 -7.62 -11.39 24.57
CA THR A 154 -6.69 -10.40 25.11
C THR A 154 -5.27 -10.94 25.04
N ILE A 155 -4.32 -10.04 24.72
CA ILE A 155 -2.89 -10.34 24.70
C ILE A 155 -2.18 -9.49 25.74
N SER A 156 -1.27 -10.10 26.50
CA SER A 156 -0.43 -9.40 27.47
C SER A 156 0.95 -9.14 26.86
N ILE A 157 1.12 -7.93 26.29
CA ILE A 157 2.39 -7.49 25.70
C ILE A 157 3.39 -7.08 26.80
N PHE A 158 2.89 -6.36 27.81
CA PHE A 158 3.63 -6.01 29.02
C PHE A 158 3.05 -6.78 30.20
N SER A 159 3.91 -7.25 31.10
CA SER A 159 3.46 -8.01 32.28
C SER A 159 2.48 -7.15 33.09
N GLY A 160 1.22 -7.60 33.19
CA GLY A 160 0.18 -6.94 33.98
C GLY A 160 -0.80 -6.03 33.22
N THR A 161 -0.67 -5.87 31.89
CA THR A 161 -1.69 -5.16 31.09
C THR A 161 -2.24 -6.07 30.00
N GLU A 162 -3.56 -6.26 29.99
CA GLU A 162 -4.27 -6.96 28.92
C GLU A 162 -4.70 -5.96 27.84
N TRP A 163 -4.33 -6.26 26.59
CA TRP A 163 -4.69 -5.47 25.43
C TRP A 163 -5.66 -6.28 24.58
N SER A 164 -6.71 -5.64 24.05
CA SER A 164 -7.58 -6.30 23.07
C SER A 164 -6.78 -6.60 21.80
N MET A 165 -6.83 -7.86 21.33
CA MET A 165 -6.15 -8.29 20.11
C MET A 165 -6.59 -7.46 18.90
N MET A 166 -7.86 -7.06 18.85
CA MET A 166 -8.39 -6.23 17.76
C MET A 166 -7.78 -4.82 17.75
N THR A 167 -7.57 -4.22 18.92
CA THR A 167 -6.87 -2.93 19.04
C THR A 167 -5.42 -3.07 18.56
N VAL A 168 -4.73 -4.15 18.93
CA VAL A 168 -3.35 -4.41 18.50
C VAL A 168 -3.26 -4.56 16.99
N ILE A 169 -4.16 -5.34 16.37
CA ILE A 169 -4.26 -5.50 14.91
C ILE A 169 -4.43 -4.14 14.23
N CYS A 170 -5.39 -3.34 14.68
CA CYS A 170 -5.67 -2.02 14.11
C CYS A 170 -4.45 -1.09 14.21
N ILE A 171 -3.76 -1.06 15.37
CA ILE A 171 -2.57 -0.24 15.56
C ILE A 171 -1.43 -0.70 14.62
N LEU A 172 -1.21 -2.01 14.49
CA LEU A 172 -0.17 -2.55 13.62
C LEU A 172 -0.41 -2.21 12.13
N LEU A 173 -1.65 -2.43 11.65
CA LEU A 173 -2.04 -2.04 10.29
C LEU A 173 -1.93 -0.53 10.09
N PHE A 174 -2.28 0.26 11.11
CA PHE A 174 -2.19 1.72 11.08
C PHE A 174 -0.74 2.20 11.00
N ILE A 175 0.19 1.62 11.75
CA ILE A 175 1.64 1.93 11.66
C ILE A 175 2.15 1.70 10.23
N GLY A 176 1.67 0.65 9.58
CA GLY A 176 1.89 0.44 8.15
C GLY A 176 1.46 1.63 7.31
N ALA A 177 0.19 2.01 7.44
CA ALA A 177 -0.40 3.14 6.72
C ALA A 177 0.31 4.47 6.98
N MET A 178 0.75 4.72 8.22
CA MET A 178 1.52 5.90 8.61
C MET A 178 2.85 5.99 7.85
N GLY A 179 3.53 4.87 7.63
CA GLY A 179 4.81 4.81 6.92
C GLY A 179 4.70 5.32 5.48
N LYS A 180 3.83 4.71 4.67
CA LYS A 180 3.62 5.14 3.26
C LYS A 180 2.98 6.52 3.13
N SER A 181 2.21 6.93 4.13
CA SER A 181 1.55 8.24 4.14
C SER A 181 2.43 9.36 4.71
N ALA A 182 3.70 9.07 5.04
CA ALA A 182 4.65 10.02 5.62
C ALA A 182 4.09 10.78 6.85
N GLN A 183 3.38 10.07 7.73
CA GLN A 183 2.83 10.66 8.96
C GLN A 183 3.88 10.68 10.07
N PHE A 184 3.71 11.56 11.07
CA PHE A 184 4.60 11.57 12.25
C PHE A 184 4.56 10.20 12.94
N PRO A 185 5.70 9.52 13.21
CA PRO A 185 7.08 10.02 13.13
C PRO A 185 7.82 9.71 11.81
N LEU A 186 7.26 8.90 10.92
CA LEU A 186 7.90 8.36 9.70
C LEU A 186 7.91 9.32 8.48
N HIS A 187 7.74 10.63 8.70
CA HIS A 187 7.65 11.65 7.64
C HIS A 187 9.00 12.07 7.02
N VAL A 188 10.12 11.70 7.66
CA VAL A 188 11.46 12.26 7.38
C VAL A 188 12.01 11.95 5.98
N TRP A 189 11.45 10.99 5.26
CA TRP A 189 11.86 10.67 3.90
C TRP A 189 11.22 11.58 2.83
N LEU A 190 10.14 12.26 3.19
CA LEU A 190 9.32 12.99 2.23
C LEU A 190 10.05 14.19 1.60
N PRO A 191 10.76 15.04 2.37
CA PRO A 191 11.49 16.17 1.78
C PRO A 191 12.56 15.72 0.77
N ASP A 192 13.29 14.65 1.10
CA ASP A 192 14.38 14.13 0.27
C ASP A 192 13.87 13.43 -1.00
N SER A 193 12.62 12.95 -1.00
CA SER A 193 12.01 12.35 -2.20
C SER A 193 11.88 13.32 -3.39
N MET A 194 12.00 14.62 -3.15
CA MET A 194 12.02 15.68 -4.17
C MET A 194 13.29 15.70 -5.02
N GLU A 195 14.32 14.93 -4.66
CA GLU A 195 15.50 14.70 -5.50
C GLU A 195 15.16 13.90 -6.78
N GLY A 196 14.01 13.22 -6.80
CA GLY A 196 13.49 12.54 -7.98
C GLY A 196 12.91 13.50 -9.03
N PRO A 197 12.69 13.03 -10.27
CA PRO A 197 12.01 13.80 -11.30
C PRO A 197 10.64 14.35 -10.85
N THR A 198 10.35 15.62 -11.20
CA THR A 198 9.11 16.33 -10.80
C THR A 198 7.79 15.61 -11.13
N PRO A 199 7.63 14.87 -12.25
CA PRO A 199 6.42 14.08 -12.51
C PRO A 199 6.13 13.05 -11.40
N ILE A 200 7.16 12.54 -10.72
CA ILE A 200 7.01 11.55 -9.65
C ILE A 200 6.44 12.20 -8.39
N SER A 201 6.92 13.38 -8.02
CA SER A 201 6.39 14.08 -6.84
C SER A 201 4.88 14.32 -7.00
N ALA A 202 4.42 14.71 -8.19
CA ALA A 202 2.99 14.82 -8.47
C ALA A 202 2.25 13.49 -8.26
N LEU A 203 2.82 12.37 -8.72
CA LEU A 203 2.24 11.04 -8.60
C LEU A 203 2.24 10.51 -7.16
N ILE A 204 3.33 10.67 -6.41
CA ILE A 204 3.46 10.14 -5.04
C ILE A 204 2.56 10.92 -4.07
N HIS A 205 2.51 12.25 -4.22
CA HIS A 205 1.68 13.10 -3.35
C HIS A 205 0.19 12.97 -3.66
N ALA A 206 -0.20 12.81 -4.93
CA ALA A 206 -1.60 12.68 -5.31
C ALA A 206 -2.14 11.25 -5.17
N ALA A 207 -1.35 10.23 -5.55
CA ALA A 207 -1.85 8.85 -5.68
C ALA A 207 -1.49 7.93 -4.51
N THR A 208 -0.39 8.14 -3.78
CA THR A 208 0.02 7.19 -2.72
C THR A 208 -0.25 7.67 -1.30
N MET A 209 0.08 8.92 -0.97
CA MET A 209 -0.06 9.39 0.42
C MET A 209 -1.51 9.56 0.88
N VAL A 210 -2.41 9.98 -0.02
CA VAL A 210 -3.82 10.23 0.32
C VAL A 210 -4.65 8.97 0.12
N THR A 211 -4.44 8.24 -0.97
CA THR A 211 -5.33 7.16 -1.41
C THR A 211 -5.11 5.85 -0.68
N ALA A 212 -3.85 5.48 -0.39
CA ALA A 212 -3.55 4.24 0.33
C ALA A 212 -4.01 4.33 1.79
N GLY A 213 -3.70 5.43 2.48
CA GLY A 213 -4.12 5.68 3.86
C GLY A 213 -5.63 5.75 4.02
N ILE A 214 -6.33 6.48 3.13
CA ILE A 214 -7.79 6.56 3.13
C ILE A 214 -8.41 5.20 2.81
N LYS A 215 -7.91 4.43 1.83
CA LYS A 215 -8.46 3.10 1.52
C LYS A 215 -8.41 2.18 2.74
N THR A 216 -7.30 2.14 3.47
CA THR A 216 -7.20 1.36 4.73
C THR A 216 -8.11 1.89 5.84
N ALA A 217 -8.34 3.20 5.91
CA ALA A 217 -9.12 3.82 6.99
C ALA A 217 -10.64 3.94 6.70
N SER A 218 -11.06 3.91 5.43
CA SER A 218 -12.41 4.29 4.98
C SER A 218 -13.23 3.15 4.38
N SER A 219 -12.81 1.88 4.58
CA SER A 219 -13.64 0.73 4.20
C SER A 219 -15.06 0.92 4.78
N PRO A 220 -16.10 0.97 3.94
CA PRO A 220 -17.46 1.37 4.34
C PRO A 220 -18.16 0.38 5.29
N THR A 221 -17.49 -0.69 5.70
CA THR A 221 -17.91 -1.64 6.75
C THR A 221 -17.75 -1.10 8.18
N LEU A 222 -17.22 0.11 8.37
CA LEU A 222 -17.15 0.82 9.66
C LEU A 222 -18.37 1.72 9.95
N LYS A 223 -19.45 1.59 9.19
CA LYS A 223 -20.75 2.21 9.49
C LYS A 223 -21.79 1.14 9.82
#